data_AF-A0A7Y2D866-F1
#
_entry.id   AF-A0A7Y2D866-F1
#
_cell.length_a   1.000
_cell.length_b   1.000
_cell.length_c   1.000
_cell.angle_alpha   90.00
_cell.angle_beta   90.00
_cell.angle_gamma   90.00
#
_symmetry.space_group_name_H-M   'P 1'
#
loop_
_entity.id
_entity.type
_entity.pdbx_description
1 polymer ?
#
loop_
_entity_poly.entity_id
_entity_poly.type
_entity_poly.pdbx_seq_one_letter_code
_entity_poly.pdbx_strand_id
1 'polypeptide(L)'
;WDDERAAALLRTTAAALPAEGRIVVVETVASNQPRDEFAATSDLMMLALASGRERTMEHYEDLFAAAGLVITRSRLLPTGATAFELVPS
;
A
#
# COMPACT_ATOMS: atom_id res chain seq x y z
N TRP A 1 -8.42 -1.61 7.03
CA TRP A 1 -7.61 -2.53 7.84
C TRP A 1 -6.70 -1.71 8.73
N ASP A 2 -6.63 -2.02 10.02
CA ASP A 2 -5.53 -1.54 10.86
C ASP A 2 -4.20 -2.15 10.38
N ASP A 3 -3.09 -1.62 10.87
CA ASP A 3 -1.76 -2.01 10.40
C ASP A 3 -1.42 -3.44 10.82
N GLU A 4 -1.86 -3.89 12.00
CA GLU A 4 -1.63 -5.25 12.48
C GLU A 4 -2.29 -6.30 11.59
N ARG A 5 -3.56 -6.09 11.21
CA ARG A 5 -4.26 -7.03 10.32
C ARG A 5 -3.71 -6.95 8.90
N ALA A 6 -3.33 -5.76 8.41
CA ALA A 6 -2.72 -5.61 7.10
C ALA A 6 -1.37 -6.36 7.04
N ALA A 7 -0.53 -6.22 8.07
CA ALA A 7 0.74 -6.93 8.16
C ALA A 7 0.53 -8.45 8.27
N ALA A 8 -0.48 -8.90 9.02
CA ALA A 8 -0.81 -10.32 9.13
C ALA A 8 -1.25 -10.93 7.79
N LEU A 9 -2.06 -10.20 7.00
CA LEU A 9 -2.44 -10.62 5.65
C LEU A 9 -1.21 -10.73 4.75
N LEU A 10 -0.35 -9.70 4.74
CA LEU A 10 0.87 -9.68 3.94
C LEU A 10 1.82 -10.83 4.28
N ARG A 11 2.04 -11.12 5.57
CA ARG A 11 2.82 -12.30 6.00
C ARG A 11 2.24 -13.60 5.50
N THR A 12 0.91 -13.74 5.53
CA THR A 12 0.21 -14.93 5.05
C THR A 12 0.41 -15.09 3.54
N THR A 13 0.31 -14.00 2.77
CA THR A 13 0.59 -14.01 1.34
C THR A 13 2.06 -14.35 1.06
N ALA A 14 2.99 -13.79 1.82
CA ALA A 14 4.42 -14.04 1.67
C ALA A 14 4.78 -15.52 1.91
N ALA A 15 4.17 -16.16 2.91
CA ALA A 15 4.37 -17.58 3.21
C ALA A 15 3.88 -18.52 2.10
N ALA A 16 2.99 -18.06 1.22
CA ALA A 16 2.48 -18.83 0.10
C ALA A 16 3.28 -18.63 -1.21
N LEU A 17 4.30 -17.77 -1.21
CA LEU A 17 5.10 -17.49 -2.40
C LEU A 17 6.03 -18.67 -2.76
N PRO A 18 6.26 -18.93 -4.06
CA PRO A 18 7.38 -19.76 -4.50
C PRO A 18 8.72 -19.03 -4.26
N ALA A 19 9.85 -19.73 -4.41
CA ALA A 19 11.19 -19.22 -4.11
C ALA A 19 11.55 -17.87 -4.76
N GLU A 20 11.01 -17.58 -5.95
CA GLU A 20 11.21 -16.32 -6.68
C GLU A 20 9.90 -15.50 -6.81
N GLY A 21 8.91 -15.82 -5.98
CA GLY A 21 7.63 -15.14 -5.95
C GLY A 21 7.73 -13.70 -5.47
N ARG A 22 6.80 -12.88 -5.92
CA ARG A 22 6.70 -11.46 -5.55
C ARG A 22 5.27 -11.11 -5.20
N ILE A 23 5.10 -10.14 -4.31
CA ILE A 23 3.79 -9.55 -4.00
C ILE A 23 3.71 -8.20 -4.71
N VAL A 24 2.58 -7.93 -5.35
CA VAL A 24 2.27 -6.60 -5.88
C VAL A 24 1.12 -6.01 -5.08
N VAL A 25 1.37 -4.90 -4.38
CA VAL A 25 0.34 -4.12 -3.69
C VAL A 25 0.03 -2.90 -4.56
N VAL A 26 -1.23 -2.69 -4.92
CA VAL A 26 -1.67 -1.53 -5.71
C VAL A 26 -2.58 -0.69 -4.85
N GLU A 27 -2.17 0.52 -4.51
CA GLU A 27 -2.92 1.36 -3.57
C GLU A 27 -2.69 2.86 -3.79
N THR A 28 -3.63 3.68 -3.33
CA THR A 28 -3.46 5.13 -3.33
C THR A 28 -2.52 5.54 -2.20
N VAL A 29 -1.47 6.28 -2.55
CA VAL A 29 -0.51 6.82 -1.58
C VAL A 29 -0.86 8.26 -1.32
N ALA A 30 -1.21 8.57 -0.07
CA ALA A 30 -1.46 9.93 0.39
C ALA A 30 -0.25 10.79 0.06
N SER A 31 -0.47 11.87 -0.69
CA SER A 31 0.53 12.91 -0.88
C SER A 31 0.13 14.14 -0.07
N ASN A 32 1.10 14.79 0.57
CA ASN A 32 0.90 16.07 1.25
C ASN A 32 0.51 17.23 0.30
N GLN A 33 0.35 16.96 -0.99
CA GLN A 33 -0.15 17.90 -1.99
C GLN A 33 -1.31 17.23 -2.74
N PRO A 34 -2.47 17.88 -2.88
CA PRO A 34 -3.55 17.34 -3.70
C PRO A 34 -3.05 17.27 -5.15
N ARG A 35 -2.99 16.04 -5.70
CA ARG A 35 -2.49 15.81 -7.06
C ARG A 35 -3.49 16.26 -8.13
N ASP A 36 -4.79 16.30 -7.80
CA ASP A 36 -5.90 16.85 -8.60
C ASP A 36 -7.23 16.87 -7.79
N GLU A 37 -8.31 17.37 -8.40
CA GLU A 37 -9.67 17.41 -7.80
C GLU A 37 -10.25 16.01 -7.55
N PHE A 38 -9.82 15.00 -8.31
CA PHE A 38 -10.25 13.62 -8.15
C PHE A 38 -9.65 13.00 -6.88
N ALA A 39 -8.38 13.22 -6.60
CA ALA A 39 -7.70 12.80 -5.38
C ALA A 39 -8.35 13.43 -4.14
N ALA A 40 -8.68 14.73 -4.17
CA ALA A 40 -9.37 15.39 -3.07
C ALA A 40 -10.79 14.84 -2.84
N THR A 41 -11.52 14.53 -3.92
CA THR A 41 -12.87 13.94 -3.83
C THR A 41 -12.80 12.49 -3.34
N SER A 42 -11.80 11.72 -3.77
CA SER A 42 -11.55 10.36 -3.31
C SER A 42 -11.17 10.32 -1.82
N ASP A 43 -10.30 11.22 -1.35
CA ASP A 43 -9.93 11.33 0.08
C ASP A 43 -11.17 11.65 0.94
N LEU A 44 -12.01 12.59 0.50
CA LEU A 44 -13.29 12.90 1.17
C LEU A 44 -14.27 11.72 1.16
N MET A 45 -14.36 10.97 0.06
CA MET A 45 -15.21 9.77 -0.02
C MET A 45 -14.67 8.63 0.83
N MET A 46 -13.34 8.43 0.86
CA MET A 46 -12.69 7.46 1.72
C MET A 46 -12.91 7.82 3.18
N LEU A 47 -12.70 9.07 3.59
CA LEU A 47 -13.01 9.56 4.94
C LEU A 47 -14.49 9.34 5.33
N ALA A 48 -15.42 9.48 4.38
CA ALA A 48 -16.85 9.34 4.62
C ALA A 48 -17.37 7.88 4.59
N LEU A 49 -16.77 6.99 3.80
CA LEU A 49 -17.31 5.67 3.48
C LEU A 49 -16.44 4.49 3.93
N ALA A 50 -15.14 4.70 4.13
CA ALA A 50 -14.20 3.71 4.62
C ALA A 50 -13.52 4.23 5.88
N SER A 51 -13.57 3.50 6.99
CA SER A 51 -12.83 3.87 8.22
C SER A 51 -11.29 3.72 8.08
N GLY A 52 -10.72 4.00 6.90
CA GLY A 52 -9.30 3.92 6.60
C GLY A 52 -8.72 5.31 6.32
N ARG A 53 -7.67 5.66 7.04
CA ARG A 53 -6.77 6.76 6.67
C ARG A 53 -6.04 6.40 5.38
N GLU A 54 -5.92 7.34 4.44
CA GLU A 54 -4.95 7.21 3.36
C GLU A 54 -3.54 7.15 3.97
N ARG A 55 -2.78 6.11 3.63
CA ARG A 55 -1.41 5.92 4.15
C ARG A 55 -0.43 6.69 3.28
N THR A 56 0.52 7.36 3.92
CA THR A 56 1.67 7.97 3.23
C THR A 56 2.66 6.89 2.79
N MET A 57 3.63 7.27 1.95
CA MET A 57 4.73 6.37 1.55
C MET A 57 5.44 5.76 2.77
N GLU A 58 5.75 6.57 3.77
CA GLU A 58 6.42 6.16 5.02
C GLU A 58 5.59 5.11 5.79
N HIS A 59 4.28 5.30 5.91
CA HIS A 59 3.42 4.29 6.55
C HIS A 59 3.39 2.96 5.78
N TYR A 60 3.48 2.98 4.45
CA TYR A 60 3.59 1.76 3.66
C TYR A 60 4.94 1.07 3.86
N GLU A 61 6.03 1.82 3.93
CA GLU A 61 7.36 1.29 4.23
C GLU A 61 7.38 0.59 5.58
N ASP A 62 6.85 1.23 6.63
CA ASP A 62 6.74 0.64 7.97
C ASP A 62 5.87 -0.62 7.98
N LEU A 63 4.71 -0.58 7.30
CA LEU A 63 3.80 -1.71 7.20
C LEU A 63 4.45 -2.92 6.50
N PHE A 64 5.15 -2.69 5.38
CA PHE A 64 5.83 -3.75 4.64
C PHE A 64 7.00 -4.31 5.43
N ALA A 65 7.78 -3.46 6.10
CA ALA A 65 8.86 -3.88 6.99
C ALA A 65 8.33 -4.74 8.16
N ALA A 66 7.22 -4.34 8.79
CA ALA A 66 6.56 -5.12 9.84
C ALA A 66 5.98 -6.47 9.34
N ALA A 67 5.79 -6.61 8.03
CA ALA A 67 5.42 -7.86 7.38
C ALA A 67 6.63 -8.70 6.92
N GLY A 68 7.87 -8.25 7.13
CA GLY A 68 9.07 -8.94 6.64
C GLY A 68 9.22 -8.84 5.12
N LEU A 69 8.79 -7.73 4.53
CA LEU A 69 8.81 -7.49 3.09
C LEU A 69 9.64 -6.25 2.76
N VAL A 70 10.35 -6.29 1.64
CA VAL A 70 11.16 -5.18 1.12
C VAL A 70 10.59 -4.69 -0.20
N ILE A 71 10.46 -3.37 -0.34
CA ILE A 71 10.07 -2.74 -1.60
C ILE A 71 11.25 -2.81 -2.57
N THR A 72 11.11 -3.57 -3.65
CA THR A 72 12.10 -3.63 -4.74
C THR A 72 11.83 -2.60 -5.83
N ARG A 73 10.56 -2.20 -5.99
CA ARG A 73 10.12 -1.24 -6.99
C ARG A 73 8.82 -0.58 -6.56
N SER A 74 8.67 0.71 -6.86
CA SER A 74 7.38 1.41 -6.80
C SER A 74 7.14 2.16 -8.11
N ARG A 75 5.90 2.17 -8.61
CA ARG A 75 5.52 2.85 -9.86
C ARG A 75 4.15 3.50 -9.73
N LEU A 76 4.05 4.79 -10.06
CA LEU A 76 2.78 5.47 -10.27
C LEU A 76 2.13 4.95 -11.55
N LEU A 77 0.88 4.53 -11.46
CA LEU A 77 0.10 4.05 -12.58
C LEU A 77 -0.71 5.20 -13.20
N PRO A 78 -1.14 5.09 -14.47
CA PRO A 78 -2.03 6.07 -15.10
C PRO A 78 -3.36 6.29 -14.35
N THR A 79 -3.76 5.34 -13.51
CA THR A 79 -4.96 5.43 -12.65
C THR A 79 -4.76 6.30 -11.41
N GLY A 80 -3.55 6.79 -11.15
CA GLY A 80 -3.21 7.57 -9.94
C GLY A 80 -2.78 6.71 -8.74
N ALA A 81 -3.02 5.40 -8.77
CA ALA A 81 -2.53 4.47 -7.75
C ALA A 81 -1.04 4.18 -7.90
N THR A 82 -0.39 3.76 -6.82
CA THR A 82 1.00 3.27 -6.82
C THR A 82 1.01 1.75 -6.74
N ALA A 83 1.77 1.11 -7.62
CA ALA A 83 2.09 -0.31 -7.53
C ALA A 83 3.44 -0.49 -6.82
N PHE A 84 3.44 -1.23 -5.71
CA PHE A 84 4.60 -1.66 -4.96
C PHE A 84 4.92 -3.11 -5.26
N GLU A 85 6.16 -3.39 -5.62
CA GLU A 85 6.67 -4.73 -5.83
C GLU A 85 7.51 -5.14 -4.62
N LEU A 86 7.06 -6.18 -3.91
CA LEU A 86 7.59 -6.61 -2.64
C LEU A 86 8.18 -8.02 -2.74
N VAL A 87 9.27 -8.25 -2.01
CA VAL A 87 9.89 -9.56 -1.81
C VAL A 87 10.08 -9.82 -0.32
N PRO A 88 10.06 -11.08 0.15
CA PRO A 88 10.48 -11.43 1.51
C PRO A 88 11.89 -10.90 1.81
N SER A 89 12.09 -10.34 3.00
CA SER A 89 13.39 -9.87 3.51
C SER A 89 14.35 -11.01 3.80
#